data_AF-A0A952WRU7-F1
#
_entry.id   AF-A0A952WRU7-F1
#
_cell.length_a   1.000
_cell.length_b   1.000
_cell.length_c   1.000
_cell.angle_alpha   90.00
_cell.angle_beta   90.00
_cell.angle_gamma   90.00
#
_symmetry.space_group_name_H-M   'P 1'
#
loop_
_entity.id
_entity.type
_entity.pdbx_description
1 polymer ?
#
loop_
_entity_poly.entity_id
_entity_poly.type
_entity_poly.pdbx_seq_one_letter_code
_entity_poly.pdbx_strand_id
1 'polypeptide(L)' 'MKAPIRFAALARYLRAHGYTLVRISGSHHVFTKPGSLPISIPVHKNKVKRVYVRQVKAICEGQSPPKGD' A
#
# COMPACT_ATOMS: atom_id res chain seq x y z
N MET A 1 7.85 -15.77 -13.21
CA MET A 1 7.32 -15.22 -11.94
C MET A 1 7.91 -13.82 -11.70
N LYS A 2 7.07 -12.80 -11.47
CA LYS A 2 7.49 -11.39 -11.42
C LYS A 2 7.89 -11.02 -9.98
N ALA A 3 9.12 -10.53 -9.77
CA ALA A 3 9.74 -10.30 -8.45
C ALA A 3 8.88 -9.44 -7.49
N PRO A 4 8.91 -9.69 -6.16
CA PRO A 4 8.19 -8.91 -5.17
C PRO A 4 8.67 -7.44 -5.15
N ILE A 5 7.75 -6.51 -4.92
CA ILE A 5 8.04 -5.07 -4.95
C ILE A 5 8.66 -4.63 -3.62
N ARG A 6 9.70 -3.79 -3.68
CA ARG A 6 10.31 -3.18 -2.49
C ARG A 6 9.31 -2.25 -1.81
N PHE A 7 9.15 -2.39 -0.50
CA PHE A 7 8.25 -1.54 0.29
C PHE A 7 8.57 -0.05 0.12
N ALA A 8 9.86 0.33 0.10
CA ALA A 8 10.29 1.71 -0.07
C ALA A 8 9.73 2.37 -1.35
N ALA A 9 9.60 1.62 -2.45
CA ALA A 9 9.03 2.13 -3.69
C ALA A 9 7.53 2.42 -3.54
N LEU A 10 6.79 1.51 -2.89
CA LEU A 10 5.36 1.68 -2.64
C LEU A 10 5.08 2.80 -1.61
N ALA A 11 5.90 2.90 -0.57
CA ALA A 11 5.81 3.97 0.42
C ALA A 11 6.05 5.35 -0.21
N ARG A 12 7.03 5.48 -1.11
CA ARG A 12 7.26 6.72 -1.87
C ARG A 12 6.07 7.07 -2.76
N TYR A 13 5.49 6.08 -3.44
CA TYR A 13 4.29 6.27 -4.25
C TYR A 13 3.11 6.80 -3.43
N LEU A 14 2.85 6.20 -2.27
CA LEU A 14 1.79 6.64 -1.35
C LEU A 14 2.00 8.08 -0.87
N ARG A 15 3.23 8.43 -0.46
CA ARG A 15 3.58 9.80 -0.05
C ARG A 15 3.33 10.82 -1.17
N ALA A 16 3.68 10.48 -2.41
CA ALA A 16 3.39 11.33 -3.56
C ALA A 16 1.88 11.53 -3.81
N HIS A 17 1.03 10.62 -3.33
CA HIS A 17 -0.44 10.73 -3.41
C HIS A 17 -1.06 11.38 -2.16
N GLY A 18 -0.24 11.91 -1.24
CA GLY A 18 -0.69 12.59 -0.02
C GLY A 18 -0.99 11.66 1.14
N TYR A 19 -0.55 10.40 1.09
CA TYR A 19 -0.65 9.48 2.22
C TYR A 19 0.56 9.57 3.15
N THR A 20 0.30 9.54 4.46
CA THR A 20 1.33 9.55 5.51
C THR A 20 1.31 8.24 6.28
N LEU A 21 2.48 7.70 6.60
CA LEU A 21 2.62 6.52 7.46
C LEU A 21 2.36 6.94 8.91
N VAL A 22 1.28 6.44 9.52
CA VAL A 22 0.84 6.87 10.87
C VAL A 22 1.03 5.78 11.93
N ARG A 23 1.11 4.51 11.52
CA ARG A 23 1.29 3.38 12.45
C ARG A 23 2.05 2.25 11.80
N ILE A 24 2.92 1.61 12.59
CA ILE A 24 3.54 0.32 12.27
C ILE A 24 3.21 -0.65 13.41
N SER A 25 2.66 -1.82 13.07
CA SER A 25 2.27 -2.86 14.04
C SER A 25 2.64 -4.23 13.46
N GLY A 26 3.74 -4.81 13.94
CA GLY A 26 4.31 -6.02 13.34
C GLY A 26 4.67 -5.78 11.86
N SER A 27 4.12 -6.59 10.96
CA SER A 27 4.32 -6.42 9.51
C SER A 27 3.45 -5.32 8.91
N HIS A 28 2.39 -4.88 9.60
CA HIS A 28 1.42 -3.95 9.04
C HIS A 28 1.89 -2.51 9.13
N HIS A 29 2.00 -1.85 7.98
CA HIS A 29 2.28 -0.43 7.85
C HIS A 29 0.99 0.27 7.41
N VAL A 30 0.50 1.19 8.24
CA VAL A 30 -0.79 1.87 8.03
C VAL A 30 -0.57 3.29 7.56
N PHE A 31 -1.10 3.59 6.38
CA PHE A 31 -1.06 4.91 5.75
C PHE A 31 -2.43 5.57 5.78
N THR A 32 -2.48 6.87 6.03
CA THR A 32 -3.73 7.66 5.99
C THR A 32 -3.57 8.92 5.14
N LYS A 33 -4.69 9.39 4.60
CA LYS A 33 -4.83 10.63 3.85
C LYS A 33 -6.17 11.27 4.24
N PRO A 34 -6.25 12.58 4.48
CA PRO A 34 -7.52 13.25 4.76
C PRO A 34 -8.58 12.95 3.69
N GLY A 35 -9.79 12.59 4.10
CA GLY A 35 -10.87 12.23 3.19
C GLY A 35 -10.71 10.87 2.49
N SER A 36 -9.78 10.02 2.94
CA SER A 36 -9.59 8.66 2.41
C SER A 36 -9.54 7.63 3.53
N LEU A 37 -9.97 6.40 3.23
CA LEU A 37 -9.84 5.29 4.19
C LEU A 37 -8.36 4.94 4.45
N PRO A 38 -8.00 4.52 5.67
CA PRO A 38 -6.66 4.03 5.98
C PRO A 38 -6.27 2.81 5.12
N ILE A 39 -5.04 2.76 4.65
CA ILE A 39 -4.48 1.63 3.91
C ILE A 39 -3.49 0.88 4.80
N SER A 40 -3.76 -0.39 5.08
CA SER A 40 -2.85 -1.29 5.81
C SER A 40 -2.09 -2.20 4.86
N ILE A 41 -0.76 -2.16 4.90
CA ILE A 41 0.12 -2.89 3.99
C ILE A 41 1.03 -3.83 4.79
N PRO A 42 0.88 -5.16 4.64
CA PRO A 42 1.82 -6.12 5.20
C PRO A 42 3.17 -6.06 4.49
N VAL A 43 4.24 -5.88 5.26
CA VAL A 43 5.62 -5.83 4.80
C VAL A 43 6.40 -6.98 5.43
N HIS A 44 7.04 -7.80 4.60
CA HIS A 44 7.94 -8.87 5.06
C HIS A 44 9.29 -8.74 4.34
N LYS A 45 10.40 -8.69 5.09
CA LYS A 45 11.76 -8.52 4.54
C LYS A 45 11.86 -7.37 3.53
N ASN A 46 11.29 -6.21 3.87
CA ASN A 46 11.23 -5.00 3.02
C ASN A 46 10.54 -5.21 1.65
N LYS A 47 9.67 -6.21 1.54
CA LYS A 47 8.93 -6.57 0.33
C LYS A 47 7.43 -6.58 0.60
N VAL A 48 6.67 -6.27 -0.44
CA VAL A 48 5.20 -6.27 -0.43
C VAL A 48 4.68 -7.23 -1.49
N LYS A 49 3.64 -8.01 -1.15
CA LYS A 49 2.97 -8.87 -2.13
C LYS A 49 2.30 -8.03 -3.21
N ARG A 50 2.31 -8.53 -4.45
CA ARG A 50 1.79 -7.79 -5.62
C ARG A 50 0.30 -7.44 -5.50
N VAL A 51 -0.49 -8.24 -4.80
CA VAL A 51 -1.92 -7.95 -4.56
C VAL A 51 -2.12 -6.61 -3.85
N TYR A 52 -1.34 -6.31 -2.81
CA TYR A 52 -1.42 -5.04 -2.09
C TYR A 52 -0.94 -3.86 -2.94
N VAL A 53 0.04 -4.09 -3.83
CA VAL A 53 0.49 -3.06 -4.78
C VAL A 53 -0.65 -2.69 -5.74
N ARG A 54 -1.39 -3.68 -6.25
CA ARG A 54 -2.55 -3.43 -7.14
C ARG A 54 -3.68 -2.73 -6.40
N GLN A 55 -3.99 -3.15 -5.18
CA GLN A 55 -5.00 -2.50 -4.34
C GLN A 55 -4.65 -1.03 -4.05
N VAL A 56 -3.40 -0.76 -3.65
CA VAL A 56 -2.92 0.61 -3.41
C VAL A 56 -3.06 1.47 -4.65
N LYS A 57 -2.65 0.95 -5.82
CA LYS A 57 -2.77 1.68 -7.09
C LYS A 57 -4.23 1.97 -7.44
N ALA A 58 -5.10 0.97 -7.36
CA ALA A 58 -6.52 1.15 -7.61
C ALA A 58 -7.11 2.25 -6.71
N ILE A 59 -6.84 2.20 -5.40
CA ILE A 59 -7.30 3.23 -4.45
C ILE A 59 -6.75 4.62 -4.80
N CYS A 60 -5.46 4.74 -5.14
CA CYS A 60 -4.84 6.02 -5.50
C CYS A 60 -5.36 6.57 -6.84
N GLU A 61 -5.75 5.69 -7.75
CA GLU A 61 -6.28 6.02 -9.08
C GLU A 61 -7.82 6.15 -9.09
N GLY A 62 -8.48 6.07 -7.91
CA GLY A 62 -9.94 6.17 -7.79
C GLY A 62 -10.72 4.96 -8.30
N GLN A 63 -10.06 3.84 -8.54
CA GLN A 63 -10.68 2.59 -8.98
C GLN A 63 -11.06 1.73 -7.75
N SER A 64 -12.19 1.03 -7.86
CA SER A 64 -12.57 0.01 -6.88
C SER A 64 -11.46 -1.05 -6.80
N PRO A 65 -10.96 -1.39 -5.59
CA PRO A 65 -9.92 -2.40 -5.46
C PRO A 65 -10.44 -3.75 -6.02
N PRO A 66 -9.58 -4.55 -6.66
CA PRO A 66 -10.00 -5.84 -7.19
C PRO A 66 -10.56 -6.69 -6.05
N LYS A 67 -11.81 -7.15 -6.21
CA LYS A 67 -12.38 -8.20 -5.35
C LYS A 67 -11.47 -9.42 -5.49
N GLY A 68 -11.05 -10.00 -4.37
CA GLY A 68 -10.26 -11.23 -4.41
C GLY A 68 -11.09 -12.34 -5.03
N ASP A 69 -10.53 -13.02 -6.03
CA ASP A 69 -10.95 -14.37 -6.44
C ASP A 69 -10.72 -15.39 -5.31
#